data_AF-A0A7X5Q4Q3-F1
#
_entry.id   AF-A0A7X5Q4Q3-F1
#
_cell.length_a   1.000
_cell.length_b   1.000
_cell.length_c   1.000
_cell.angle_alpha   90.00
_cell.angle_beta   90.00
_cell.angle_gamma   90.00
#
_symmetry.space_group_name_H-M   'P 1'
#
loop_
_entity.id
_entity.type
_entity.pdbx_description
1 polymer ?
#
loop_
_entity_poly.entity_id
_entity_poly.type
_entity_poly.pdbx_seq_one_letter_code
_entity_poly.pdbx_strand_id
1 'polypeptide(L)'
;VTVNETAKYCSWGVGPRVGVDTNWNPCGQFRVEGDASLSILYTDYDVDTTNVFIRARASNSENITTKIKDNDRCTISPHTSVALGIGWGDYFCCNDWYLDIAVKYELNVLWNETFSSSNAFVAENIYIHGLILTCRVDF
;
A
#
# COMPACT_ATOMS: atom_id res chain seq x y z
N VAL A 1 -4.46 -18.18 34.24
CA VAL A 1 -5.40 -18.12 33.10
C VAL A 1 -4.54 -18.01 31.86
N THR A 2 -4.54 -19.03 31.01
CA THR A 2 -3.80 -18.99 29.73
C THR A 2 -4.85 -18.80 28.65
N VAL A 3 -4.71 -17.75 27.85
CA VAL A 3 -5.59 -17.48 26.71
C VAL A 3 -4.79 -17.82 25.47
N ASN A 4 -5.25 -18.82 24.72
CA ASN A 4 -4.78 -19.03 23.35
C ASN A 4 -5.79 -18.36 22.43
N GLU A 5 -5.35 -17.32 21.74
CA GLU A 5 -6.11 -16.64 20.71
C GLU A 5 -5.57 -17.10 19.36
N THR A 6 -6.45 -17.59 18.50
CA THR A 6 -6.12 -17.89 17.11
C THR A 6 -7.08 -17.11 16.24
N ALA A 7 -6.54 -16.12 15.52
CA ALA A 7 -7.30 -15.30 14.59
C ALA A 7 -6.90 -15.67 13.16
N LYS A 8 -7.90 -16.00 12.34
CA LYS A 8 -7.74 -16.20 10.91
C LYS A 8 -8.34 -15.00 10.19
N TYR A 9 -7.54 -14.37 9.34
CA TYR A 9 -7.94 -13.21 8.54
C TYR A 9 -7.98 -13.63 7.07
N CYS A 10 -9.12 -13.43 6.43
CA CYS A 10 -9.26 -13.53 4.98
C CYS A 10 -9.84 -12.22 4.47
N SER A 11 -9.21 -11.61 3.47
CA SER A 11 -9.75 -10.42 2.83
C SER A 11 -9.59 -10.49 1.33
N TRP A 12 -10.52 -9.87 0.63
CA TRP A 12 -10.44 -9.66 -0.82
C TRP A 12 -10.85 -8.24 -1.14
N GLY A 13 -10.34 -7.70 -2.23
CA GLY A 13 -10.70 -6.36 -2.64
C GLY A 13 -10.64 -6.18 -4.15
N VAL A 14 -11.47 -5.27 -4.64
CA VAL A 14 -11.58 -4.92 -6.05
C VAL A 14 -11.83 -3.43 -6.18
N GLY A 15 -11.23 -2.80 -7.18
CA GLY A 15 -11.33 -1.36 -7.33
C GLY A 15 -10.93 -0.89 -8.72
N PRO A 16 -11.67 0.08 -9.31
CA PRO A 16 -11.20 0.75 -10.50
C PRO A 16 -9.98 1.62 -10.18
N ARG A 17 -9.02 1.63 -11.11
CA ARG A 17 -7.90 2.57 -11.12
C ARG A 17 -7.91 3.32 -12.44
N VAL A 18 -7.77 4.64 -12.36
CA VAL A 18 -7.57 5.53 -13.51
C VAL A 18 -6.28 6.30 -13.30
N GLY A 19 -5.51 6.46 -14.36
CA GLY A 19 -4.25 7.19 -14.31
C GLY A 19 -3.98 7.92 -15.61
N VAL A 20 -3.09 8.90 -15.52
CA VAL A 20 -2.59 9.68 -16.63
C VAL A 20 -1.07 9.70 -16.53
N ASP A 21 -0.45 9.22 -17.61
CA ASP A 21 1.00 9.26 -17.79
C ASP A 21 1.34 10.36 -18.80
N THR A 22 2.27 11.22 -18.42
CA THR A 22 2.75 12.35 -19.22
C THR A 22 4.26 12.26 -19.35
N ASN A 23 4.73 12.45 -20.57
CA ASN A 23 6.15 12.54 -20.87
C ASN A 23 6.36 13.71 -21.83
N TRP A 24 7.09 14.72 -21.39
CA TRP A 24 7.34 15.95 -22.14
C TRP A 24 8.83 16.10 -22.39
N ASN A 25 9.21 16.34 -23.64
CA ASN A 25 10.57 16.64 -24.06
C ASN A 25 10.64 18.10 -24.53
N PRO A 26 10.69 19.07 -23.60
CA PRO A 26 10.52 20.49 -23.94
C PRO A 26 11.61 21.03 -24.87
N CYS A 27 12.86 20.57 -24.72
CA CYS A 27 13.94 20.82 -25.69
C CYS A 27 15.20 19.98 -25.34
N GLY A 28 15.91 19.53 -26.37
CA GLY A 28 17.20 18.86 -26.22
C GLY A 28 17.09 17.46 -25.61
N GLN A 29 17.97 17.17 -24.66
CA GLN A 29 18.15 15.87 -24.03
C GLN A 29 17.40 15.73 -22.69
N PHE A 30 16.65 16.77 -22.30
CA PHE A 30 15.88 16.78 -21.08
C PHE A 30 14.48 16.23 -21.32
N ARG A 31 14.01 15.43 -20.36
CA ARG A 31 12.63 14.95 -20.28
C ARG A 31 12.01 15.28 -18.95
N VAL A 32 10.72 15.53 -18.95
CA VAL A 32 9.88 15.69 -17.76
C VAL A 32 8.84 14.59 -17.80
N GLU A 33 8.76 13.83 -16.72
CA GLU A 33 7.82 12.72 -16.57
C GLU A 33 6.83 13.05 -15.45
N GLY A 34 5.55 12.79 -15.69
CA GLY A 34 4.52 12.89 -14.66
C GLY A 34 3.59 11.69 -14.76
N ASP A 35 3.37 11.01 -13.64
CA ASP A 35 2.38 9.95 -13.48
C ASP A 35 1.42 10.41 -12.39
N ALA A 36 0.12 10.40 -12.65
CA ALA A 36 -0.88 10.66 -11.63
C ALA A 36 -1.99 9.63 -11.77
N SER A 37 -2.32 8.94 -10.67
CA SER A 37 -3.41 7.98 -10.65
C SER A 37 -4.29 8.10 -9.41
N LEU A 38 -5.56 7.76 -9.61
CA LEU A 38 -6.58 7.68 -8.59
C LEU A 38 -7.20 6.29 -8.65
N SER A 39 -7.36 5.65 -7.51
CA SER A 39 -8.07 4.39 -7.38
C SER A 39 -9.02 4.42 -6.20
N ILE A 40 -10.11 3.68 -6.32
CA ILE A 40 -11.04 3.46 -5.22
C ILE A 40 -11.06 1.95 -4.99
N LEU A 41 -10.64 1.50 -3.81
CA LEU A 41 -10.58 0.10 -3.47
C LEU A 41 -11.74 -0.25 -2.55
N TYR A 42 -12.57 -1.20 -2.97
CA TYR A 42 -13.52 -1.87 -2.08
C TYR A 42 -12.84 -3.11 -1.51
N THR A 43 -12.80 -3.22 -0.18
CA THR A 43 -12.21 -4.36 0.52
C THR A 43 -13.24 -4.96 1.47
N ASP A 44 -13.36 -6.27 1.43
CA ASP A 44 -14.20 -7.07 2.32
C ASP A 44 -13.32 -7.92 3.23
N TYR A 45 -13.61 -7.89 4.54
CA TYR A 45 -12.83 -8.55 5.57
C TYR A 45 -13.67 -9.63 6.28
N ASP A 46 -13.18 -10.87 6.24
CA ASP A 46 -13.68 -12.00 7.01
C ASP A 46 -12.69 -12.28 8.16
N VAL A 47 -13.12 -11.98 9.39
CA VAL A 47 -12.33 -12.17 10.60
C VAL A 47 -12.93 -13.27 11.46
N ASP A 48 -12.26 -14.42 11.48
CA ASP A 48 -12.58 -15.55 12.34
C ASP A 48 -11.67 -15.52 13.59
N THR A 49 -12.18 -15.00 14.70
CA THR A 49 -11.45 -14.99 15.98
C THR A 49 -11.94 -16.14 16.88
N THR A 50 -11.05 -17.06 17.24
CA THR A 50 -11.32 -18.10 18.24
C THR A 50 -10.55 -17.80 19.51
N ASN A 51 -11.27 -17.49 20.60
CA ASN A 51 -10.70 -17.26 21.92
C ASN A 51 -10.98 -18.47 22.81
N VAL A 52 -9.91 -19.11 23.31
CA VAL A 52 -10.02 -20.23 24.26
C VAL A 52 -9.65 -19.73 25.67
N PHE A 53 -10.63 -19.71 26.57
CA PHE A 53 -10.44 -19.37 27.97
C PHE A 53 -10.32 -20.64 28.81
N ILE A 54 -9.14 -20.86 29.42
CA ILE A 54 -8.95 -21.92 30.42
C ILE A 54 -9.16 -21.32 31.82
N ARG A 55 -10.31 -21.63 32.43
CA ARG A 55 -10.60 -21.26 33.82
C ARG A 55 -10.21 -22.43 34.73
N ALA A 56 -9.06 -22.33 35.40
CA ALA A 56 -8.68 -23.30 36.43
C ALA A 56 -9.55 -23.09 37.69
N ARG A 57 -10.57 -23.93 37.88
CA ARG A 57 -11.25 -24.08 39.18
C ARG A 57 -10.66 -25.32 39.86
N ALA A 58 -10.43 -25.25 41.18
CA ALA A 58 -9.59 -26.15 41.98
C ALA A 58 -9.91 -27.67 41.96
N SER A 59 -10.79 -28.17 41.08
CA SER A 59 -10.97 -29.62 40.85
C SER A 59 -11.52 -30.02 39.48
N ASN A 60 -11.90 -29.09 38.58
CA ASN A 60 -12.33 -29.42 37.21
C ASN A 60 -11.94 -28.26 36.26
N SER A 61 -11.17 -28.56 35.21
CA SER A 61 -10.86 -27.61 34.14
C SER A 61 -11.96 -27.66 33.07
N GLU A 62 -12.81 -26.64 33.02
CA GLU A 62 -13.74 -26.45 31.90
C GLU A 62 -13.11 -25.50 30.88
N ASN A 63 -13.00 -25.96 29.63
CA ASN A 63 -12.55 -25.15 28.51
C ASN A 63 -13.74 -24.37 27.95
N ILE A 64 -13.78 -23.06 28.17
CA ILE A 64 -14.79 -22.18 27.55
C ILE A 64 -14.19 -21.65 26.25
N THR A 65 -14.70 -22.11 25.11
CA THR A 65 -14.31 -21.59 23.79
C THR A 65 -15.36 -20.59 23.32
N THR A 66 -14.98 -19.34 23.16
CA THR A 66 -15.83 -18.33 22.50
C THR A 66 -15.30 -18.08 21.09
N LYS A 67 -16.17 -18.27 20.10
CA LYS A 67 -15.88 -17.94 18.70
C LYS A 67 -16.59 -16.62 18.39
N ILE A 68 -15.83 -15.60 18.04
CA ILE A 68 -16.35 -14.34 17.54
C ILE A 68 -16.05 -14.33 16.05
N LYS A 69 -17.11 -14.42 15.24
CA LYS A 69 -17.04 -14.29 13.79
C LYS A 69 -17.53 -12.89 13.43
N ASP A 70 -16.64 -12.05 12.91
CA ASP A 70 -16.94 -10.71 12.41
C ASP A 70 -16.75 -10.73 10.90
N ASN A 71 -17.86 -10.97 10.17
CA ASN A 71 -17.86 -11.37 8.76
C ASN A 71 -18.28 -10.25 7.80
N ASP A 72 -18.63 -9.06 8.31
CA ASP A 72 -19.36 -8.04 7.54
C ASP A 72 -18.67 -6.66 7.58
N ARG A 73 -17.34 -6.62 7.63
CA ARG A 73 -16.60 -5.36 7.52
C ARG A 73 -16.22 -5.10 6.07
N CYS A 74 -17.00 -4.23 5.42
CA CYS A 74 -16.66 -3.70 4.11
C CYS A 74 -16.15 -2.27 4.23
N THR A 75 -15.02 -1.97 3.59
CA THR A 75 -14.42 -0.63 3.58
C THR A 75 -14.21 -0.16 2.15
N ILE A 76 -14.46 1.13 1.90
CA ILE A 76 -14.10 1.80 0.66
C ILE A 76 -12.95 2.75 0.98
N SER A 77 -11.79 2.47 0.41
CA SER A 77 -10.57 3.26 0.59
C SER A 77 -10.19 3.96 -0.71
N PRO A 78 -10.23 5.30 -0.75
CA PRO A 78 -9.63 6.05 -1.84
C PRO A 78 -8.09 5.97 -1.75
N HIS A 79 -7.44 5.92 -2.90
CA HIS A 79 -5.99 5.97 -3.03
C HIS A 79 -5.59 6.92 -4.15
N THR A 80 -4.62 7.78 -3.88
CA THR A 80 -4.08 8.74 -4.84
C THR A 80 -2.58 8.55 -4.95
N SER A 81 -2.06 8.44 -6.15
CA SER A 81 -0.63 8.34 -6.43
C SER A 81 -0.24 9.45 -7.41
N VAL A 82 0.84 10.16 -7.12
CA VAL A 82 1.40 11.21 -7.98
C VAL A 82 2.91 11.04 -7.99
N ALA A 83 3.50 10.91 -9.16
CA ALA A 83 4.94 10.91 -9.37
C ALA A 83 5.33 12.00 -10.36
N LEU A 84 6.37 12.76 -10.03
CA LEU A 84 6.94 13.78 -10.90
C LEU A 84 8.44 13.54 -11.01
N GLY A 85 8.95 13.57 -12.23
CA GLY A 85 10.35 13.30 -12.50
C GLY A 85 10.94 14.15 -13.60
N ILE A 86 12.25 14.21 -13.58
CA ILE A 86 13.08 14.83 -14.61
C ILE A 86 14.16 13.83 -15.03
N GLY A 87 14.45 13.80 -16.32
CA GLY A 87 15.50 12.98 -16.88
C GLY A 87 16.37 13.77 -17.83
N TRP A 88 17.60 13.31 -17.99
CA TRP A 88 18.55 13.79 -18.95
C TRP A 88 19.34 12.61 -19.50
N GLY A 89 19.51 12.54 -20.82
CA GLY A 89 20.34 11.52 -21.43
C GLY A 89 21.07 11.97 -22.68
N ASP A 90 22.32 11.57 -22.81
CA ASP A 90 23.23 11.99 -23.87
C ASP A 90 24.06 10.81 -24.41
N TYR A 91 24.57 10.98 -25.62
CA TYR A 91 25.51 10.07 -26.24
C TYR A 91 26.95 10.52 -25.95
N PHE A 92 27.81 9.56 -25.61
CA PHE A 92 29.24 9.78 -25.42
C PHE A 92 30.05 8.88 -26.36
N CYS A 93 31.30 9.25 -26.65
CA CYS A 93 32.21 8.50 -27.52
C CYS A 93 31.62 8.20 -28.92
N CYS A 94 31.42 9.22 -29.76
CA CYS A 94 31.00 9.05 -31.16
C CYS A 94 29.67 8.31 -31.38
N ASN A 95 28.73 8.42 -30.42
CA ASN A 95 27.44 7.73 -30.38
C ASN A 95 27.51 6.22 -30.11
N ASP A 96 28.64 5.71 -29.62
CA ASP A 96 28.75 4.29 -29.25
C ASP A 96 28.13 3.98 -27.87
N TRP A 97 27.89 4.99 -27.03
CA TRP A 97 27.34 4.81 -25.67
C TRP A 97 26.25 5.82 -25.41
N TYR A 98 25.08 5.37 -24.95
CA TYR A 98 23.99 6.24 -24.50
C TYR A 98 23.83 6.14 -22.98
N LEU A 99 23.96 7.26 -22.29
CA LEU A 99 23.73 7.37 -20.85
C LEU A 99 22.46 8.16 -20.60
N ASP A 100 21.57 7.62 -19.78
CA ASP A 100 20.32 8.24 -19.41
C ASP A 100 20.11 8.18 -17.89
N ILE A 101 19.94 9.35 -17.27
CA ILE A 101 19.76 9.52 -15.84
C ILE A 101 18.42 10.20 -15.61
N ALA A 102 17.58 9.60 -14.78
CA ALA A 102 16.30 10.17 -14.38
C ALA A 102 16.11 10.08 -12.86
N VAL A 103 15.44 11.09 -12.32
CA VAL A 103 15.04 11.18 -10.92
C VAL A 103 13.55 11.46 -10.88
N LYS A 104 12.81 10.68 -10.10
CA LYS A 104 11.37 10.78 -9.94
C LYS A 104 11.01 10.76 -8.46
N TYR A 105 10.14 11.67 -8.04
CA TYR A 105 9.61 11.74 -6.69
C TYR A 105 8.16 11.28 -6.71
N GLU A 106 7.83 10.28 -5.91
CA GLU A 106 6.52 9.63 -5.85
C GLU A 106 5.86 9.91 -4.50
N LEU A 107 4.57 10.23 -4.55
CA LEU A 107 3.69 10.50 -3.42
C LEU A 107 2.46 9.60 -3.55
N ASN A 108 2.24 8.75 -2.56
CA ASN A 108 1.03 7.94 -2.42
C ASN A 108 0.28 8.38 -1.17
N VAL A 109 -1.02 8.64 -1.33
CA VAL A 109 -1.93 9.01 -0.26
C VAL A 109 -3.01 7.95 -0.17
N LEU A 110 -3.02 7.21 0.93
CA LEU A 110 -4.11 6.31 1.28
C LEU A 110 -5.04 7.08 2.22
N TRP A 111 -6.28 7.26 1.78
CA TRP A 111 -7.25 8.08 2.50
C TRP A 111 -8.06 7.21 3.44
N ASN A 112 -8.32 7.73 4.65
CA ASN A 112 -9.25 7.10 5.60
C ASN A 112 -8.87 5.66 5.97
N GLU A 113 -7.56 5.38 6.02
CA GLU A 113 -7.05 4.09 6.48
C GLU A 113 -7.11 4.05 8.00
N THR A 114 -7.52 2.90 8.54
CA THR A 114 -7.66 2.74 9.98
C THR A 114 -6.47 1.98 10.52
N PHE A 115 -5.60 2.65 11.28
CA PHE A 115 -4.53 1.99 12.00
C PHE A 115 -5.03 1.56 13.38
N SER A 116 -4.93 0.26 13.69
CA SER A 116 -5.28 -0.24 15.02
C SER A 116 -4.15 0.05 16.01
N SER A 117 -4.23 1.17 16.73
CA SER A 117 -3.48 1.33 17.97
C SER A 117 -4.41 1.13 19.17
N SER A 118 -4.43 -0.12 19.63
CA SER A 118 -4.83 -0.64 20.94
C SER A 118 -6.10 -0.18 21.67
N ASN A 119 -6.85 0.89 21.34
CA ASN A 119 -8.17 1.18 21.95
C ASN A 119 -9.08 2.20 21.20
N ALA A 120 -8.71 2.72 20.03
CA ALA A 120 -9.62 3.55 19.23
C ALA A 120 -9.31 3.40 17.73
N PHE A 121 -10.37 3.20 16.92
CA PHE A 121 -10.26 3.26 15.46
C PHE A 121 -10.36 4.73 15.05
N VAL A 122 -9.22 5.39 14.85
CA VAL A 122 -9.18 6.71 14.23
C VAL A 122 -8.86 6.50 12.76
N ALA A 123 -9.72 7.04 11.89
CA ALA A 123 -9.48 7.07 10.47
C ALA A 123 -8.48 8.20 10.18
N GLU A 124 -7.29 7.86 9.69
CA GLU A 124 -6.25 8.82 9.37
C GLU A 124 -5.76 8.63 7.93
N ASN A 125 -5.09 9.65 7.39
CA ASN A 125 -4.50 9.57 6.06
C ASN A 125 -3.06 9.09 6.19
N ILE A 126 -2.70 8.08 5.40
CA ILE A 126 -1.33 7.58 5.33
C ILE A 126 -0.67 8.18 4.10
N TYR A 127 0.46 8.85 4.33
CA TYR A 127 1.28 9.44 3.27
C TYR A 127 2.56 8.62 3.14
N ILE A 128 2.75 8.03 1.96
CA ILE A 128 3.96 7.29 1.60
C ILE A 128 4.65 8.07 0.49
N HIS A 129 5.93 8.36 0.65
CA HIS A 129 6.69 9.07 -0.36
C HIS A 129 8.01 8.37 -0.66
N GLY A 130 8.44 8.42 -1.91
CA GLY A 130 9.65 7.77 -2.39
C GLY A 130 10.42 8.64 -3.37
N LEU A 131 11.73 8.45 -3.40
CA LEU A 131 12.59 8.97 -4.46
C LEU A 131 13.10 7.78 -5.27
N ILE A 132 12.83 7.82 -6.56
CA ILE A 132 13.27 6.83 -7.54
C ILE A 132 14.40 7.46 -8.35
N LEU A 133 15.54 6.80 -8.38
CA LEU A 133 16.67 7.15 -9.24
C LEU A 133 16.84 6.05 -10.28
N THR A 134 16.87 6.42 -11.55
CA THR A 134 17.03 5.53 -12.68
C THR A 134 18.28 5.94 -13.45
N CYS A 135 19.17 4.99 -13.69
CA CYS A 135 20.33 5.17 -14.54
C CYS A 135 20.32 4.03 -15.56
N ARG A 136 20.37 4.38 -16.84
CA ARG A 136 20.36 3.45 -17.96
C ARG A 136 21.58 3.73 -18.83
N VAL A 137 22.25 2.66 -19.23
CA VAL A 137 23.39 2.68 -20.14
C VAL A 137 23.09 1.70 -21.28
N ASP A 138 23.05 2.20 -22.51
CA ASP A 138 22.92 1.38 -23.72
C ASP A 138 24.23 1.47 -24.55
N PHE A 139 24.60 0.36 -25.21
CA PHE A 139 25.81 0.18 -26.04
C PHE A 139 25.47 -0.50 -27.38
#